data_AF-A0A1C3HNK2-F1
#
_entry.id   AF-A0A1C3HNK2-F1
#
_cell.length_a   1.000
_cell.length_b   1.000
_cell.length_c   1.000
_cell.angle_alpha   90.00
_cell.angle_beta   90.00
_cell.angle_gamma   90.00
#
_symmetry.space_group_name_H-M   'P 1'
#
loop_
_entity.id
_entity.type
_entity.pdbx_description
1 polymer ?
#
loop_
_entity_poly.entity_id
_entity_poly.type
_entity_poly.pdbx_seq_one_letter_code
_entity_poly.pdbx_strand_id
1 'polypeptide(L)'
;MKLLASSVVCLASLLLPLSTLAGEARFCESTNIKFKGSSTNYLTNEVVFDCGDNVKGTVIELSKAGWNITQVIGTQSVASYVLLIEK
;
A
#
# COMPACT_ATOMS: atom_id res chain seq x y z
N MET A 1 59.09 -23.22 -7.62
CA MET A 1 57.93 -22.83 -8.46
C MET A 1 57.13 -24.06 -8.82
N LYS A 2 55.90 -24.17 -8.31
CA LYS A 2 54.75 -24.87 -8.90
C LYS A 2 53.57 -24.57 -7.98
N LEU A 3 52.89 -23.47 -8.30
CA LEU A 3 51.73 -22.97 -7.59
C LEU A 3 50.53 -23.88 -7.85
N LEU A 4 49.81 -24.11 -6.76
CA LEU A 4 48.58 -24.86 -6.58
C LEU A 4 47.61 -24.77 -7.76
N ALA A 5 47.43 -25.90 -8.44
CA ALA A 5 46.23 -26.15 -9.24
C ALA A 5 45.14 -26.65 -8.30
N SER A 6 44.06 -25.88 -8.15
CA SER A 6 42.70 -26.38 -8.27
C SER A 6 41.74 -25.21 -8.07
N SER A 7 41.34 -24.61 -9.19
CA SER A 7 40.27 -23.61 -9.23
C SER A 7 38.94 -24.34 -9.01
N VAL A 8 38.60 -24.60 -7.74
CA VAL A 8 37.24 -25.00 -7.37
C VAL A 8 36.50 -23.72 -7.03
N VAL A 9 35.86 -23.19 -8.07
CA VAL A 9 34.94 -22.08 -7.99
C VAL A 9 33.78 -22.47 -7.08
N CYS A 10 33.80 -22.03 -5.81
CA CYS A 10 32.66 -22.11 -4.90
C CYS A 10 31.58 -21.10 -5.32
N LEU A 11 30.86 -21.39 -6.41
CA LEU A 11 29.73 -20.61 -6.91
C LEU A 11 28.39 -21.06 -6.29
N ALA A 12 28.39 -21.51 -5.03
CA ALA A 12 27.19 -22.05 -4.36
C ALA A 12 26.44 -21.02 -3.49
N SER A 13 26.94 -19.79 -3.35
CA SER A 13 26.45 -18.84 -2.35
C SER A 13 25.41 -17.81 -2.87
N LEU A 14 24.96 -17.91 -4.13
CA LEU A 14 24.11 -16.89 -4.77
C LEU A 14 22.62 -17.25 -4.86
N LEU A 15 22.19 -18.38 -4.30
CA LEU A 15 20.77 -18.76 -4.27
C LEU A 15 20.12 -18.29 -2.96
N LEU A 16 20.12 -16.99 -2.71
CA LEU A 16 19.09 -16.40 -1.86
C LEU A 16 17.88 -16.15 -2.76
N PRO A 17 16.77 -16.90 -2.63
CA PRO A 17 15.52 -16.43 -3.20
C PRO A 17 15.13 -15.20 -2.39
N LEU A 18 15.53 -14.01 -2.85
CA LEU A 18 14.87 -12.78 -2.48
C LEU A 18 13.49 -12.82 -3.15
N SER A 19 12.61 -13.67 -2.62
CA SER A 19 11.17 -13.54 -2.76
C SER A 19 10.76 -12.34 -1.92
N THR A 20 11.22 -11.15 -2.30
CA THR A 20 10.52 -9.94 -1.88
C THR A 20 9.17 -10.04 -2.57
N LEU A 21 8.16 -10.54 -1.86
CA LEU A 21 6.79 -10.22 -2.23
C LEU A 21 6.77 -8.69 -2.22
N ALA A 22 6.82 -8.06 -3.39
CA ALA A 22 6.52 -6.65 -3.49
C ALA A 22 5.09 -6.54 -2.96
N GLY A 23 4.95 -6.00 -1.76
CA GLY A 23 3.66 -5.84 -1.09
C GLY A 23 2.70 -5.12 -2.03
N GLU A 24 1.46 -5.55 -2.06
CA GLU A 24 0.49 -4.99 -2.98
C GLU A 24 0.12 -3.59 -2.49
N ALA A 25 0.51 -2.55 -3.23
CA ALA A 25 0.19 -1.16 -2.91
C ALA A 25 -0.96 -0.66 -3.80
N ARG A 26 -1.95 -0.01 -3.20
CA ARG A 26 -3.14 0.49 -3.91
C ARG A 26 -3.48 1.91 -3.48
N PHE A 27 -3.88 2.72 -4.46
CA PHE A 27 -4.51 4.01 -4.22
C PHE A 27 -6.02 3.82 -4.15
N CYS A 28 -6.65 4.39 -3.11
CA CYS A 28 -8.08 4.38 -2.94
C CYS A 28 -8.64 5.78 -2.96
N GLU A 29 -9.73 5.99 -3.69
CA GLU A 29 -10.43 7.26 -3.71
C GLU A 29 -11.63 7.22 -2.78
N SER A 30 -11.82 8.28 -2.01
CA SER A 30 -13.00 8.43 -1.18
C SER A 30 -14.26 8.57 -2.02
N THR A 31 -15.30 7.86 -1.61
CA THR A 31 -16.66 7.93 -2.13
C THR A 31 -17.61 8.38 -1.02
N ASN A 32 -18.72 9.04 -1.37
CA ASN A 32 -19.75 9.47 -0.42
C ASN A 32 -19.29 10.47 0.68
N ILE A 33 -18.47 11.45 0.34
CA ILE A 33 -18.16 12.53 1.30
C ILE A 33 -19.43 13.37 1.50
N LYS A 34 -20.06 13.21 2.67
CA LYS A 34 -21.21 14.01 3.06
C LYS A 34 -20.74 15.40 3.49
N PHE A 35 -21.09 16.39 2.67
CA PHE A 35 -20.87 17.80 2.98
C PHE A 35 -21.70 18.22 4.19
N LYS A 36 -21.06 18.34 5.36
CA LYS A 36 -21.68 18.96 6.54
C LYS A 36 -21.40 20.47 6.57
N GLY A 37 -21.84 21.20 5.54
CA GLY A 37 -22.10 22.65 5.58
C GLY A 37 -20.97 23.62 5.94
N SER A 38 -19.77 23.17 6.29
CA SER A 38 -18.58 23.98 6.54
C SER A 38 -17.57 23.79 5.42
N SER A 39 -16.88 24.86 5.03
CA SER A 39 -15.85 24.91 3.97
C SER A 39 -14.67 23.94 4.15
N THR A 40 -14.62 23.22 5.27
CA THR A 40 -13.71 22.13 5.59
C THR A 40 -14.50 20.84 5.66
N ASN A 41 -14.26 19.93 4.71
CA ASN A 41 -14.66 18.55 4.86
C ASN A 41 -13.66 17.85 5.79
N TYR A 42 -14.18 17.02 6.69
CA TYR A 42 -13.37 16.22 7.61
C TYR A 42 -13.46 14.77 7.16
N LEU A 43 -12.33 14.07 7.21
CA LEU A 43 -12.31 12.62 7.06
C LEU A 43 -13.05 12.03 8.26
N THR A 44 -14.18 11.38 8.01
CA THR A 44 -14.92 10.64 9.03
C THR A 44 -14.74 9.15 8.86
N ASN A 45 -15.03 8.39 9.91
CA ASN A 45 -14.97 6.92 9.91
C ASN A 45 -16.02 6.30 8.97
N GLU A 46 -16.96 7.09 8.45
CA GLU A 46 -18.03 6.67 7.54
C GLU A 46 -17.63 6.84 6.07
N VAL A 47 -16.49 7.50 5.78
CA VAL A 47 -16.02 7.66 4.39
C VAL A 47 -15.60 6.30 3.86
N VAL A 48 -16.24 5.91 2.76
CA VAL A 48 -15.95 4.65 2.05
C VAL A 48 -14.91 4.92 0.98
N PHE A 49 -13.88 4.11 0.92
CA PHE A 49 -12.82 4.19 -0.09
C PHE A 49 -12.95 3.07 -1.09
N ASP A 50 -12.76 3.39 -2.37
CA ASP A 50 -12.73 2.44 -3.47
C ASP A 50 -11.31 2.34 -4.02
N CYS A 51 -10.71 1.16 -3.94
CA CYS A 51 -9.32 0.89 -4.31
C CYS A 51 -9.21 0.03 -5.58
N GLY A 52 -10.32 -0.21 -6.31
CA GLY A 52 -10.36 -1.13 -7.44
C GLY A 52 -10.29 -2.61 -7.04
N ASP A 53 -10.42 -3.52 -8.02
CA ASP A 53 -10.46 -4.99 -7.89
C ASP A 53 -11.24 -5.54 -6.69
N ASN A 54 -12.44 -4.98 -6.43
CA ASN A 54 -13.30 -5.35 -5.31
C ASN A 54 -12.73 -5.04 -3.90
N VAL A 55 -11.65 -4.25 -3.80
CA VAL A 55 -11.13 -3.74 -2.53
C VAL A 55 -11.82 -2.41 -2.25
N LYS A 56 -12.76 -2.44 -1.31
CA LYS A 56 -13.59 -1.29 -0.96
C LYS A 56 -14.00 -1.36 0.51
N GLY A 57 -14.08 -0.21 1.16
CA GLY A 57 -14.57 -0.12 2.53
C GLY A 57 -14.15 1.17 3.22
N THR A 58 -14.62 1.36 4.43
CA THR A 58 -14.10 2.39 5.34
C THR A 58 -12.66 2.06 5.76
N VAL A 59 -11.94 3.05 6.30
CA VAL A 59 -10.59 2.85 6.86
C VAL A 59 -10.55 1.67 7.83
N ILE A 60 -11.57 1.55 8.70
CA ILE A 60 -11.66 0.48 9.70
C ILE A 60 -11.86 -0.88 9.05
N GLU A 61 -12.74 -0.96 8.03
CA GLU A 61 -12.99 -2.21 7.31
C GLU A 61 -11.76 -2.66 6.52
N LEU A 62 -11.05 -1.74 5.87
CA LEU A 62 -9.81 -2.03 5.16
C LEU A 62 -8.71 -2.53 6.11
N SER A 63 -8.53 -1.88 7.26
CA SER A 63 -7.60 -2.37 8.29
C SER A 63 -7.96 -3.76 8.82
N LYS A 64 -9.25 -4.04 9.04
CA LYS A 64 -9.72 -5.37 9.45
C LYS A 64 -9.49 -6.43 8.38
N ALA A 65 -9.51 -6.06 7.10
CA ALA A 65 -9.17 -6.94 5.98
C ALA A 65 -7.65 -7.17 5.79
N GLY A 66 -6.83 -6.60 6.69
CA GLY A 66 -5.39 -6.78 6.72
C GLY A 66 -4.60 -5.79 5.86
N TRP A 67 -5.23 -4.71 5.39
CA TRP A 67 -4.53 -3.65 4.69
C TRP A 67 -3.89 -2.67 5.68
N ASN A 68 -2.64 -2.32 5.44
CA ASN A 68 -1.95 -1.26 6.17
C ASN A 68 -2.25 0.09 5.50
N ILE A 69 -2.77 1.05 6.26
CA ILE A 69 -3.06 2.40 5.74
C ILE A 69 -1.80 3.24 5.92
N THR A 70 -1.10 3.52 4.82
CA THR A 70 0.22 4.17 4.89
C THR A 70 0.14 5.68 4.73
N GLN A 71 -0.80 6.19 3.94
CA GLN A 71 -0.98 7.63 3.75
C GLN A 71 -2.45 8.00 3.57
N VAL A 72 -2.78 9.21 4.05
CA VAL A 72 -4.05 9.88 3.83
C VAL A 72 -3.75 11.25 3.21
N ILE A 73 -4.22 11.48 2.00
CA ILE A 73 -3.97 12.70 1.24
C ILE A 73 -5.30 13.44 1.10
N GLY A 74 -5.38 14.64 1.66
CA GLY A 74 -6.46 15.57 1.35
C GLY A 74 -6.20 16.21 -0.02
N THR A 75 -7.16 16.11 -0.94
CA THR A 75 -7.02 16.79 -2.24
C THR A 75 -7.46 18.26 -2.11
N GLN A 76 -6.85 19.16 -2.89
CA GLN A 76 -7.21 20.60 -2.90
C GLN A 76 -8.61 20.86 -3.47
N SER A 77 -9.17 19.88 -4.19
CA SER A 77 -10.60 19.82 -4.45
C SER A 77 -11.26 19.42 -3.15
N VAL A 78 -12.01 20.35 -2.55
CA VAL A 78 -12.66 20.21 -1.24
C VAL A 78 -13.45 18.92 -1.01
N ALA A 79 -13.63 18.04 -1.99
CA ALA A 79 -14.56 16.92 -1.95
C ALA A 79 -13.93 15.51 -2.03
N SER A 80 -12.61 15.33 -1.95
CA SER A 80 -12.02 13.98 -1.95
C SER A 80 -10.74 13.79 -1.14
N TYR A 81 -10.63 12.61 -0.53
CA TYR A 81 -9.43 12.06 0.09
C TYR A 81 -8.91 10.88 -0.75
N VAL A 82 -7.60 10.72 -0.75
CA VAL A 82 -6.94 9.54 -1.31
C VAL A 82 -6.24 8.79 -0.18
N LEU A 83 -6.38 7.46 -0.17
CA LEU A 83 -5.60 6.58 0.69
C LEU A 83 -4.56 5.84 -0.12
N LEU A 84 -3.39 5.65 0.47
CA LEU A 84 -2.45 4.62 0.05
C LEU A 84 -2.57 3.47 1.05
N ILE A 85 -2.79 2.26 0.52
CA ILE A 85 -2.86 1.04 1.32
C ILE A 85 -1.87 0.01 0.80
N GLU A 86 -1.32 -0.81 1.70
CA GLU A 86 -0.31 -1.83 1.39
C GLU A 86 -0.62 -3.14 2.11
N LYS A 87 -0.18 -4.27 1.54
CA LYS A 87 -0.34 -5.61 2.12
C LYS A 87 0.85 -6.51 1.88
#